data_AF-A0A1X7ECM8-F1
#
_entry.id   AF-A0A1X7ECM8-F1
#
_cell.length_a   1.000
_cell.length_b   1.000
_cell.length_c   1.000
_cell.angle_alpha   90.00
_cell.angle_beta   90.00
_cell.angle_gamma   90.00
#
_symmetry.space_group_name_H-M   'P 1'
#
loop_
_entity.id
_entity.type
_entity.pdbx_description
1 polymer ?
#
loop_
_entity_poly.entity_id
_entity_poly.type
_entity_poly.pdbx_seq_one_letter_code
_entity_poly.pdbx_strand_id
1 'polypeptide(L)' 'MDRSTTPTLSELLEDPIVIAVMARDGISPDSVQQLFERLRRSRRVQEERLAA' A
#
# COMPACT_ATOMS: atom_id res chain seq x y z
N MET A 1 2.09 26.02 7.54
CA MET A 1 1.60 24.63 7.72
C MET A 1 1.58 24.00 6.35
N ASP A 2 2.61 23.19 6.06
CA ASP A 2 2.93 22.73 4.72
C ASP A 2 1.96 21.62 4.27
N ARG A 3 1.50 21.68 3.03
CA ARG A 3 0.48 20.78 2.44
C ARG A 3 1.10 19.65 1.60
N SER A 4 2.38 19.32 1.77
CA SER A 4 3.12 18.57 0.74
C SER A 4 3.91 17.30 1.16
N THR A 5 3.57 16.60 2.24
CA THR A 5 4.23 15.30 2.51
C THR A 5 3.24 14.28 3.05
N THR A 6 2.27 13.89 2.24
CA THR A 6 1.56 12.63 2.50
C THR A 6 2.60 11.51 2.35
N PRO A 7 2.87 10.72 3.41
CA PRO A 7 3.84 9.65 3.32
C PRO A 7 3.39 8.62 2.30
N THR A 8 4.35 8.09 1.56
CA THR A 8 4.15 6.96 0.67
C THR A 8 3.79 5.72 1.48
N LEU A 9 3.20 4.72 0.82
CA LEU A 9 2.91 3.44 1.47
C LEU A 9 4.18 2.78 2.00
N SER A 10 5.30 2.88 1.29
CA SER A 10 6.59 2.32 1.72
C SER A 10 7.08 2.97 3.01
N GLU A 11 7.04 4.31 3.07
CA GLU A 11 7.40 5.06 4.28
C GLU A 11 6.50 4.71 5.47
N LEU A 12 5.19 4.50 5.24
CA LEU A 12 4.27 4.05 6.28
C LEU A 12 4.56 2.63 6.77
N LEU A 13 4.95 1.72 5.88
CA LEU A 13 5.25 0.33 6.26
C LEU A 13 6.60 0.20 6.97
N GLU A 14 7.46 1.21 6.87
CA GLU A 14 8.72 1.34 7.61
C GLU A 14 8.55 2.09 8.95
N ASP A 15 7.39 2.71 9.19
CA ASP A 15 7.11 3.44 10.43
C ASP A 15 7.01 2.48 11.64
N PRO A 16 7.78 2.69 12.72
CA PRO A 16 7.78 1.81 13.88
C PRO A 16 6.42 1.64 14.57
N ILE A 17 5.59 2.69 14.58
CA ILE A 17 4.24 2.64 15.18
C ILE A 17 3.34 1.78 14.31
N VAL A 18 3.42 1.96 12.98
CA VAL A 18 2.65 1.16 12.03
C VAL A 18 3.04 -0.31 12.14
N ILE A 19 4.35 -0.62 12.17
CA ILE A 19 4.86 -1.98 12.35
C ILE A 19 4.33 -2.58 13.66
N ALA A 20 4.36 -1.84 14.76
CA ALA A 20 3.88 -2.32 16.06
C ALA A 20 2.36 -2.63 16.06
N VAL A 21 1.55 -1.78 15.41
CA VAL A 21 0.11 -2.00 15.25
C VAL A 21 -0.15 -3.23 14.38
N MET A 22 0.56 -3.36 13.26
CA MET A 22 0.44 -4.51 12.38
C MET A 22 0.80 -5.81 13.09
N ALA A 23 1.91 -5.82 13.84
CA ALA A 23 2.33 -6.99 14.61
C ALA A 23 1.30 -7.38 15.68
N ARG A 24 0.72 -6.39 16.40
CA ARG A 24 -0.36 -6.62 17.36
C ARG A 24 -1.57 -7.29 16.72
N ASP A 25 -1.89 -6.89 15.50
CA ASP A 25 -3.06 -7.37 14.77
C ASP A 25 -2.75 -8.61 13.90
N GLY A 26 -1.52 -9.15 13.96
CA GLY A 26 -1.10 -10.35 13.23
C GLY A 26 -0.91 -10.13 11.72
N ILE A 27 -0.69 -8.88 11.29
CA ILE A 27 -0.53 -8.49 9.89
C ILE A 27 0.96 -8.30 9.58
N SER A 28 1.43 -8.86 8.45
CA SER A 28 2.80 -8.60 7.98
C SER A 28 2.85 -7.44 6.96
N PRO A 29 3.90 -6.61 6.99
CA PRO A 29 4.16 -5.58 5.97
C PRO A 29 4.15 -6.14 4.54
N ASP A 30 4.77 -7.31 4.35
CA ASP A 30 4.84 -7.99 3.06
C ASP A 30 3.46 -8.33 2.51
N SER A 31 2.53 -8.77 3.37
CA SER A 31 1.16 -9.12 2.97
C SER A 31 0.41 -7.89 2.45
N VAL A 32 0.60 -6.74 3.10
CA VAL A 32 0.01 -5.46 2.69
C VAL A 32 0.60 -5.01 1.36
N GLN A 33 1.92 -5.06 1.21
CA GLN A 33 2.59 -4.69 -0.05
C GLN A 33 2.09 -5.54 -1.22
N GLN A 34 2.02 -6.86 -1.04
CA GLN A 34 1.51 -7.78 -2.06
C GLN A 34 0.04 -7.53 -2.42
N LEU A 35 -0.78 -7.09 -1.46
CA LEU A 35 -2.18 -6.73 -1.74
C LEU A 35 -2.25 -5.51 -2.66
N PHE A 36 -1.49 -4.45 -2.37
CA PHE A 36 -1.46 -3.25 -3.20
C PHE A 36 -0.90 -3.53 -4.60
N GLU A 37 0.12 -4.38 -4.72
CA GLU A 37 0.64 -4.80 -6.02
C GLU A 37 -0.38 -5.58 -6.85
N ARG A 38 -1.17 -6.46 -6.20
CA ARG A 38 -2.28 -7.17 -6.86
C ARG A 38 -3.35 -6.20 -7.36
N LEU A 39 -3.74 -5.22 -6.53
CA LEU A 39 -4.72 -4.20 -6.92
C LEU A 39 -4.23 -3.33 -8.09
N ARG A 40 -2.96 -2.90 -8.06
CA ARG A 40 -2.37 -2.12 -9.16
C ARG A 40 -2.37 -2.91 -10.48
N ARG A 41 -2.02 -4.20 -10.44
CA ARG A 41 -2.07 -5.07 -11.62
C ARG A 41 -3.49 -5.24 -12.14
N SER A 42 -4.45 -5.53 -11.25
CA SER A 42 -5.84 -5.72 -11.64
C SER A 42 -6.45 -4.46 -12.26
N ARG A 43 -6.11 -3.27 -11.74
CA ARG A 43 -6.58 -1.99 -12.27
C ARG A 43 -6.07 -1.74 -13.69
N ARG A 44 -4.78 -1.98 -13.95
CA ARG A 44 -4.20 -1.84 -15.30
C ARG A 44 -4.91 -2.71 -16.33
N VAL A 45 -5.18 -3.97 -15.98
CA VAL A 45 -5.89 -4.91 -16.85
C VAL A 45 -7.33 -4.44 -17.15
N GLN A 46 -8.01 -3.81 -16.18
CA GLN A 46 -9.33 -3.24 -16.41
C GLN A 46 -9.27 -2.00 -17.31
N GLU A 47 -8.30 -1.11 -17.10
CA GLU A 47 -8.12 0.09 -17.93
C GLU A 47 -7.78 -0.28 -19.39
N GLU A 48 -6.92 -1.28 -19.62
CA GLU A 48 -6.60 -1.80 -20.96
C GLU A 48 -7.83 -2.39 -21.67
N ARG A 49 -8.71 -3.07 -20.94
CA ARG A 49 -9.95 -3.64 -21.50
C ARG A 49 -11.02 -2.60 -21.81
N LEU A 50 -11.01 -1.45 -21.14
CA LEU A 50 -11.94 -0.35 -21.38
C LEU A 50 -11.48 0.55 -22.53
N ALA A 51 -10.19 0.53 -22.86
CA ALA A 51 -9.59 1.31 -23.95
C ALA A 51 -9.56 0.57 -25.29
N ALA A 52 -9.91 -0.73 -25.32
CA ALA A 52 -9.99 -1.58 -26.50
C ALA A 52 -11.44 -1.76 -26.97
#